data_AF-A0A2P1PVN9-F1
#
_entry.id   AF-A0A2P1PVN9-F1
#
_cell.length_a   1.000
_cell.length_b   1.000
_cell.length_c   1.000
_cell.angle_alpha   90.00
_cell.angle_beta   90.00
_cell.angle_gamma   90.00
#
_symmetry.space_group_name_H-M   'P 1'
#
loop_
_entity.id
_entity.type
_entity.pdbx_description
1 polymer ?
#
loop_
_entity_poly.entity_id
_entity_poly.type
_entity_poly.pdbx_seq_one_letter_code
_entity_poly.pdbx_strand_id
1 'polypeptide(L)'
;MSNNTVYLRVSFDVDQLSSALVWQATEGTDQRSAYHRVGRYAGALHFYQNDRFTVELLAFAPLGAVRTITVIGASIITIPHAEERRRSAPSPFDSKHAVVELLDWAKAEEVADPNLERTAFMTRTESPLVVEQLSGRWELSLVVTVLIEFQNDRSPTRRVFSFDPESEVGTGGDPP
;
A
#
# COMPACT_ATOMS: atom_id res chain seq x y z
N MET A 1 20.08 10.75 12.26
CA MET A 1 19.34 10.10 11.17
C MET A 1 18.25 9.29 11.85
N SER A 2 16.98 9.58 11.58
CA SER A 2 15.86 8.84 12.18
C SER A 2 15.65 7.54 11.40
N ASN A 3 15.67 6.39 12.07
CA ASN A 3 15.25 5.12 11.49
C ASN A 3 13.74 5.03 11.66
N ASN A 4 12.98 5.72 10.81
CA ASN A 4 11.53 5.70 10.90
C ASN A 4 10.98 4.47 10.16
N THR A 5 9.92 3.89 10.71
CA THR A 5 9.12 2.93 9.97
C THR A 5 8.00 3.68 9.26
N VAL A 6 7.89 3.48 7.96
CA VAL A 6 6.81 4.00 7.12
C VAL A 6 5.87 2.85 6.80
N TYR A 7 4.61 3.00 7.16
CA TYR A 7 3.57 2.01 6.89
C TYR A 7 2.68 2.50 5.75
N LEU A 8 2.55 1.70 4.70
CA LEU A 8 1.48 1.85 3.71
C LEU A 8 0.38 0.86 4.05
N ARG A 9 -0.72 1.36 4.61
CA ARG A 9 -1.94 0.59 4.85
C ARG A 9 -2.84 0.70 3.64
N VAL A 10 -3.30 -0.42 3.13
CA VAL A 10 -4.26 -0.49 2.02
C VAL A 10 -5.38 -1.46 2.38
N SER A 11 -6.60 -1.16 1.93
CA SER A 11 -7.72 -2.06 2.15
C SER A 11 -8.58 -2.31 0.92
N PHE A 12 -9.16 -3.50 0.84
CA PHE A 12 -10.04 -3.90 -0.26
C PHE A 12 -11.22 -4.76 0.23
N ASP A 13 -12.27 -4.79 -0.58
CA ASP A 13 -13.44 -5.65 -0.42
C ASP A 13 -13.28 -6.91 -1.28
N VAL A 14 -13.43 -8.10 -0.69
CA VAL A 14 -13.26 -9.39 -1.39
C VAL A 14 -14.28 -9.65 -2.50
N ASP A 15 -15.47 -9.05 -2.40
CA ASP A 15 -16.54 -9.17 -3.39
C ASP A 15 -16.46 -8.05 -4.45
N GLN A 16 -15.52 -7.12 -4.32
CA GLN A 16 -15.31 -6.00 -5.24
C GLN A 16 -16.58 -5.16 -5.47
N LEU A 17 -17.46 -5.10 -4.46
CA LEU A 17 -18.73 -4.36 -4.54
C LEU A 17 -18.53 -2.84 -4.56
N SER A 18 -17.30 -2.35 -4.28
CA SER A 18 -16.92 -0.97 -4.52
C SER A 18 -15.47 -0.86 -4.99
N SER A 19 -15.19 0.16 -5.79
CA SER A 19 -13.83 0.63 -6.10
C SER A 19 -13.29 1.56 -5.00
N ALA A 20 -13.98 1.69 -3.86
CA ALA A 20 -13.54 2.49 -2.73
C ALA A 20 -12.46 1.71 -1.99
N LEU A 21 -11.27 1.75 -2.55
CA LEU A 21 -10.05 1.36 -1.88
C LEU A 21 -9.76 2.47 -0.87
N VAL A 22 -9.27 2.13 0.32
CA VAL A 22 -8.79 3.11 1.30
C VAL A 22 -7.33 2.82 1.51
N TRP A 23 -6.48 3.84 1.35
CA TRP A 23 -5.07 3.73 1.66
C TRP A 23 -4.62 4.85 2.61
N GLN A 24 -3.61 4.55 3.42
CA GLN A 24 -3.05 5.48 4.40
C GLN A 24 -1.56 5.22 4.56
N ALA A 25 -0.73 6.23 4.30
CA ALA A 25 0.70 6.19 4.60
C ALA A 25 1.00 6.93 5.91
N THR A 26 1.64 6.28 6.88
CA THR A 26 1.98 6.86 8.20
C THR A 26 3.45 6.66 8.58
N GLU A 27 4.05 7.68 9.22
CA GLU A 27 5.39 7.64 9.83
C GLU A 27 5.33 7.30 11.33
N GLY A 28 6.15 6.35 11.78
CA GLY A 28 6.35 6.02 13.20
C GLY A 28 5.10 5.48 13.91
N THR A 29 5.07 5.55 15.24
CA THR A 29 3.90 5.16 16.07
C THR A 29 2.83 6.25 16.12
N ASP A 30 3.18 7.50 15.79
CA ASP A 30 2.35 8.68 16.01
C ASP A 30 1.36 8.97 14.87
N GLN A 31 1.10 7.99 13.98
CA GLN A 31 0.10 8.05 12.90
C GLN A 31 0.19 9.29 11.99
N ARG A 32 1.32 10.01 11.99
CA ARG A 32 1.48 11.21 11.16
C ARG A 32 1.52 10.78 9.71
N SER A 33 0.65 11.37 8.89
CA SER A 33 0.60 10.98 7.47
C SER A 33 1.90 11.35 6.76
N ALA A 34 2.53 10.36 6.14
CA ALA A 34 3.71 10.52 5.28
C ALA A 34 3.32 11.12 3.91
N TYR A 35 2.03 11.18 3.62
CA TYR A 35 1.48 11.64 2.36
C TYR A 35 1.16 13.12 2.38
N HIS A 36 1.69 13.83 1.38
CA HIS A 36 1.32 15.21 1.14
C HIS A 36 0.02 15.26 0.34
N ARG A 37 -1.04 15.83 0.94
CA ARG A 37 -2.36 15.96 0.30
C ARG A 37 -2.51 17.19 -0.60
N VAL A 38 -1.67 18.22 -0.41
CA VAL A 38 -1.78 19.51 -1.11
C VAL A 38 -0.41 20.14 -1.35
N GLY A 39 -0.32 21.04 -2.34
CA GLY A 39 0.88 21.79 -2.66
C GLY A 39 1.79 21.11 -3.70
N ARG A 40 3.00 21.64 -3.89
CA ARG A 40 3.96 21.21 -4.93
C ARG A 40 4.33 19.72 -4.89
N TYR A 41 4.08 19.04 -3.77
CA TYR A 41 4.43 17.64 -3.55
C TYR A 41 3.21 16.76 -3.28
N ALA A 42 2.00 17.25 -3.60
CA ALA A 42 0.79 16.44 -3.51
C ALA A 42 1.02 15.12 -4.25
N GLY A 43 0.63 13.99 -3.66
CA GLY A 43 0.84 12.69 -4.30
C GLY A 43 2.08 11.91 -3.89
N ALA A 44 3.09 12.62 -3.37
CA ALA A 44 4.38 12.01 -3.07
C ALA A 44 4.56 11.69 -1.59
N LEU A 45 5.29 10.60 -1.32
CA LEU A 45 5.87 10.30 -0.01
C LEU A 45 7.31 10.82 0.04
N HIS A 46 7.68 11.44 1.16
CA HIS A 46 9.06 11.84 1.43
C HIS A 46 9.77 10.72 2.19
N PHE A 47 10.84 10.18 1.62
CA PHE A 47 11.69 9.18 2.26
C PHE A 47 13.06 9.75 2.65
N TYR A 48 13.59 9.20 3.73
CA TYR A 48 14.96 9.40 4.19
C TYR A 48 15.74 8.08 4.14
N GLN A 49 17.06 8.20 3.99
CA GLN A 49 17.92 7.02 3.99
C GLN A 49 17.74 6.19 5.25
N ASN A 50 17.65 4.87 5.06
CA ASN A 50 17.43 3.86 6.10
C ASN A 50 16.03 3.84 6.73
N ASP A 51 15.06 4.61 6.20
CA ASP A 51 13.66 4.38 6.52
C ASP A 51 13.28 2.94 6.14
N ARG A 52 12.42 2.34 6.96
CA ARG A 52 11.92 0.97 6.77
C ARG A 52 10.48 1.04 6.29
N PHE A 53 10.23 0.65 5.06
CA PHE A 53 8.92 0.68 4.44
C PHE A 53 8.23 -0.68 4.53
N THR A 54 7.03 -0.69 5.10
CA THR A 54 6.21 -1.89 5.31
C THR A 54 4.83 -1.67 4.68
N VAL A 55 4.30 -2.70 4.01
CA VAL A 55 2.90 -2.68 3.53
C VAL A 55 2.03 -3.52 4.44
N GLU A 56 0.90 -2.96 4.85
CA GLU A 56 -0.17 -3.64 5.58
C GLU A 56 -1.41 -3.70 4.69
N LEU A 57 -1.95 -4.90 4.49
CA LEU A 57 -3.10 -5.17 3.65
C LEU A 57 -4.26 -5.65 4.52
N LEU A 58 -5.38 -4.94 4.43
CA LEU A 58 -6.61 -5.25 5.16
C LEU A 58 -7.71 -5.64 4.18
N ALA A 59 -8.18 -6.88 4.25
CA ALA A 59 -9.23 -7.38 3.39
C ALA A 59 -10.55 -7.52 4.16
N PHE A 60 -11.62 -6.96 3.63
CA PHE A 60 -12.96 -7.04 4.21
C PHE A 60 -13.82 -8.05 3.46
N ALA A 61 -14.50 -8.91 4.21
CA ALA A 61 -15.35 -9.97 3.69
C ALA A 61 -16.69 -10.04 4.44
N PRO A 62 -17.76 -10.55 3.80
CA PRO A 62 -18.96 -10.92 4.53
C PRO A 62 -18.65 -11.94 5.64
N LEU A 63 -19.38 -11.86 6.76
CA LEU A 63 -19.19 -12.73 7.91
C LEU A 63 -19.23 -14.21 7.50
N GLY A 64 -18.18 -14.95 7.84
CA GLY A 64 -18.07 -16.39 7.57
C GLY A 64 -17.93 -16.78 6.10
N ALA A 65 -17.77 -15.84 5.16
CA ALA A 65 -17.66 -16.15 3.73
C ALA A 65 -16.26 -16.64 3.34
N VAL A 66 -15.21 -16.09 3.96
CA VAL A 66 -13.81 -16.31 3.59
C VAL A 66 -13.13 -17.17 4.65
N ARG A 67 -12.33 -18.13 4.18
CA ARG A 67 -11.48 -19.00 5.01
C ARG A 67 -10.10 -18.41 5.22
N THR A 68 -9.48 -17.96 4.13
CA THR A 68 -8.14 -17.36 4.17
C THR A 68 -7.91 -16.50 2.95
N ILE A 69 -6.97 -15.57 3.10
CA ILE A 69 -6.48 -14.69 2.06
C ILE A 69 -4.97 -14.85 2.03
N THR A 70 -4.41 -15.02 0.84
CA THR A 70 -2.97 -15.17 0.66
C THR A 70 -2.50 -14.22 -0.41
N VAL A 71 -1.52 -13.38 -0.09
CA VAL A 71 -0.83 -12.58 -1.11
C VAL A 71 0.07 -13.51 -1.90
N ILE A 72 -0.17 -13.60 -3.21
CA ILE A 72 0.58 -14.48 -4.12
C ILE A 72 1.45 -13.70 -5.10
N GLY A 73 1.38 -12.38 -5.08
CA GLY A 73 2.26 -11.48 -5.80
C GLY A 73 1.99 -10.03 -5.41
N ALA A 74 3.02 -9.22 -5.28
CA ALA A 74 2.89 -7.82 -4.92
C ALA A 74 4.06 -7.02 -5.48
N SER A 75 3.78 -5.86 -6.06
CA SER A 75 4.79 -4.97 -6.61
C SER A 75 4.45 -3.52 -6.30
N ILE A 76 5.48 -2.77 -5.94
CA ILE A 76 5.42 -1.31 -5.83
C ILE A 76 6.01 -0.72 -7.10
N ILE A 77 5.34 0.29 -7.61
CA ILE A 77 5.78 1.12 -8.73
C ILE A 77 6.06 2.51 -8.16
N THR A 78 7.21 3.08 -8.51
CA THR A 78 7.67 4.37 -8.00
C THR A 78 7.95 5.32 -9.15
N ILE A 79 7.56 6.58 -8.97
CA ILE A 79 7.89 7.65 -9.91
C ILE A 79 8.57 8.75 -9.11
N PRO A 80 9.84 9.08 -9.41
CA PRO A 80 10.53 10.16 -8.72
C PRO A 80 9.88 11.49 -9.04
N HIS A 81 9.56 12.27 -8.00
CA HIS A 81 9.11 13.63 -8.21
C HIS A 81 10.29 14.46 -8.73
N ALA A 82 10.07 15.22 -9.81
CA ALA A 82 11.13 16.03 -10.41
C ALA A 82 11.54 17.17 -9.46
N GLU A 83 12.74 17.10 -8.91
CA GLU A 83 13.37 18.22 -8.20
C GLU A 83 14.31 18.93 -9.18
N GLU A 84 14.18 20.25 -9.31
CA GLU A 84 14.84 21.11 -10.32
C GLU A 84 16.37 20.98 -10.43
N ARG A 85 17.03 20.31 -9.49
CA ARG A 85 18.51 20.29 -9.37
C ARG A 85 19.13 18.89 -9.25
N ARG A 86 18.36 17.81 -9.16
CA ARG A 86 18.89 16.43 -9.07
C ARG A 86 18.00 15.45 -9.81
N ARG A 87 18.61 14.56 -10.59
CA ARG A 87 17.94 13.35 -11.08
C ARG A 87 17.84 12.39 -9.91
N SER A 88 16.63 12.22 -9.39
CA SER A 88 16.35 11.20 -8.37
C SER A 88 16.44 9.81 -8.99
N ALA A 89 16.78 8.81 -8.17
CA ALA A 89 16.73 7.41 -8.58
C ALA A 89 15.29 7.01 -8.96
N PRO A 90 15.11 5.99 -9.83
CA PRO A 90 13.79 5.51 -10.21
C PRO A 90 12.94 5.10 -9.01
N SER A 91 13.56 4.55 -7.96
CA SER A 91 12.90 4.12 -6.72
C SER A 91 13.68 4.60 -5.49
N PRO A 92 13.03 4.83 -4.34
CA PRO A 92 13.71 4.98 -3.05
C PRO A 92 14.42 3.69 -2.62
N PHE A 93 14.04 2.52 -3.15
CA PHE A 93 14.54 1.21 -2.76
C PHE A 93 15.49 0.57 -3.78
N ASP A 94 15.57 1.11 -5.01
CA ASP A 94 16.43 0.61 -6.07
C ASP A 94 16.93 1.76 -6.96
N SER A 95 18.23 1.80 -7.22
CA SER A 95 18.87 2.80 -8.08
C SER A 95 18.63 2.62 -9.59
N LYS A 96 18.11 1.46 -10.04
CA LYS A 96 18.00 1.07 -11.45
C LYS A 96 16.57 0.82 -11.91
N HIS A 97 15.69 0.36 -11.02
CA HIS A 97 14.33 -0.03 -11.39
C HIS A 97 13.29 0.79 -10.64
N ALA A 98 12.22 1.16 -11.35
CA ALA A 98 11.05 1.83 -10.76
C ALA A 98 10.08 0.83 -10.10
N VAL A 99 10.17 -0.45 -10.45
CA VAL A 99 9.31 -1.52 -9.95
C VAL A 99 10.10 -2.37 -8.98
N VAL A 100 9.54 -2.57 -7.78
CA VAL A 100 10.15 -3.37 -6.71
C VAL A 100 9.13 -4.40 -6.25
N GLU A 101 9.52 -5.67 -6.24
CA GLU A 101 8.68 -6.74 -5.74
C GLU A 101 8.65 -6.75 -4.21
N LEU A 102 7.46 -6.96 -3.66
CA LEU A 102 7.27 -7.17 -2.23
C LEU A 102 7.18 -8.68 -1.96
N LEU A 103 8.25 -9.20 -1.38
CA LEU A 103 8.36 -10.59 -0.99
C LEU A 103 7.96 -10.76 0.49
N ASP A 104 7.88 -12.01 0.92
CA ASP A 104 7.71 -12.41 2.32
C ASP A 104 6.50 -11.77 3.02
N TRP A 105 5.31 -12.26 2.72
CA TRP A 105 4.09 -11.82 3.39
C TRP A 105 3.75 -12.73 4.56
N ALA A 106 3.42 -12.12 5.70
CA ALA A 106 2.91 -12.82 6.86
C ALA A 106 1.61 -13.55 6.49
N LYS A 107 1.32 -14.65 7.18
CA LYS A 107 0.01 -15.30 7.06
C LYS A 107 -1.08 -14.29 7.43
N ALA A 108 -2.14 -14.22 6.63
CA ALA A 108 -3.28 -13.37 6.96
C ALA A 108 -3.98 -13.88 8.23
N GLU A 109 -4.23 -12.97 9.16
CA GLU A 109 -4.93 -13.24 10.42
C GLU A 109 -6.26 -12.49 10.44
N GLU A 110 -7.29 -13.15 10.98
CA GLU A 110 -8.58 -12.51 11.20
C GLU A 110 -8.44 -11.44 12.29
N VAL A 111 -8.89 -10.23 11.99
CA VAL A 111 -8.91 -9.11 12.93
C VAL A 111 -10.19 -9.21 13.75
N ALA A 112 -10.04 -9.49 15.03
CA ALA A 112 -11.15 -9.52 15.97
C ALA A 112 -11.62 -8.08 16.28
N ASP A 113 -12.69 -7.64 15.62
CA ASP A 113 -13.42 -6.43 15.99
C ASP A 113 -14.91 -6.76 16.11
N PRO A 114 -15.47 -6.78 17.34
CA PRO A 114 -16.86 -7.11 17.57
C PRO A 114 -17.84 -6.07 17.00
N ASN A 115 -17.36 -4.90 16.58
CA ASN A 115 -18.18 -3.83 16.02
C ASN A 115 -18.20 -3.85 14.49
N LEU A 116 -17.37 -4.67 13.84
CA LEU A 116 -17.41 -4.81 12.39
C LEU A 116 -18.56 -5.74 12.01
N GLU A 117 -19.46 -5.25 11.15
CA GLU A 117 -20.50 -6.07 10.50
C GLU A 117 -19.92 -7.01 9.40
N ARG A 118 -18.59 -7.17 9.38
CA ARG A 118 -17.79 -7.86 8.36
C ARG A 118 -16.59 -8.54 9.01
N THR A 119 -16.11 -9.62 8.39
CA THR A 119 -14.83 -10.21 8.77
C THR A 119 -13.70 -9.41 8.11
N ALA A 120 -12.69 -9.02 8.88
CA ALA A 120 -11.48 -8.39 8.36
C ALA A 120 -10.29 -9.35 8.49
N PHE A 121 -9.43 -9.41 7.47
CA PHE A 121 -8.18 -10.15 7.49
C PHE A 121 -7.02 -9.20 7.28
N MET A 122 -6.00 -9.26 8.14
CA MET A 122 -4.81 -8.44 8.06
C MET A 122 -3.59 -9.30 7.71
N THR A 123 -2.80 -8.84 6.74
CA THR A 123 -1.46 -9.36 6.45
C THR A 123 -0.51 -8.20 6.20
N ARG A 124 0.80 -8.46 6.29
CA ARG A 124 1.83 -7.46 6.06
C ARG A 124 3.12 -8.08 5.53
N THR A 125 3.97 -7.27 4.91
CA THR A 125 5.34 -7.68 4.58
C THR A 125 6.15 -7.94 5.86
N GLU A 126 6.78 -9.10 5.98
CA GLU A 126 7.66 -9.47 7.10
C GLU A 126 9.05 -8.86 6.97
N SER A 127 9.48 -8.65 5.71
CA SER A 127 10.75 -8.04 5.33
C SER A 127 10.50 -6.62 4.83
N PRO A 128 10.67 -5.57 5.65
CA PRO A 128 10.51 -4.19 5.20
C PRO A 128 11.54 -3.84 4.13
N LEU A 129 11.12 -3.09 3.10
CA LEU A 129 12.04 -2.48 2.15
C LEU A 129 12.83 -1.38 2.87
N VAL A 130 14.14 -1.33 2.62
CA VAL A 130 15.01 -0.30 3.21
C VAL A 130 15.26 0.77 2.16
N VAL A 131 15.05 2.03 2.51
CA VAL A 131 15.35 3.16 1.62
C VAL A 131 16.86 3.29 1.45
N GLU A 132 17.33 3.08 0.22
CA GLU A 132 18.75 3.19 -0.14
C GLU A 132 19.17 4.63 -0.45
N GLN A 133 18.21 5.44 -0.89
CA GLN A 133 18.46 6.81 -1.34
C GLN A 133 18.66 7.78 -0.16
N LEU A 134 19.55 8.76 -0.33
CA LEU A 134 19.89 9.72 0.73
C LEU A 134 18.66 10.47 1.27
N SER A 135 17.84 11.00 0.36
CA SER A 135 16.51 11.55 0.62
C SER A 135 15.85 11.91 -0.72
N GLY A 136 14.52 11.91 -0.75
CA GLY A 136 13.77 12.39 -1.92
C GLY A 136 12.27 12.15 -1.80
N ARG A 137 11.54 12.49 -2.85
CA ARG A 137 10.10 12.29 -2.95
C ARG A 137 9.74 11.41 -4.13
N TRP A 138 8.85 10.46 -3.87
CA TRP A 138 8.35 9.54 -4.89
C TRP A 138 6.84 9.40 -4.77
N GLU A 139 6.17 9.40 -5.91
CA GLU A 139 4.83 8.84 -6.06
C GLU A 139 4.94 7.31 -6.02
N LEU A 140 3.90 6.67 -5.52
CA LEU A 140 3.88 5.25 -5.22
C LEU A 140 2.55 4.64 -5.63
N SER A 141 2.58 3.60 -6.45
CA SER A 141 1.42 2.73 -6.68
C SER A 141 1.75 1.31 -6.24
N LEU A 142 0.77 0.58 -5.73
CA LEU A 142 0.90 -0.82 -5.31
C LEU A 142 -0.05 -1.68 -6.12
N VAL A 143 0.46 -2.74 -6.74
CA VAL A 143 -0.35 -3.79 -7.35
C VAL A 143 -0.18 -5.07 -6.53
N VAL A 144 -1.29 -5.65 -6.07
CA VAL A 144 -1.28 -6.90 -5.31
C VAL A 144 -2.20 -7.93 -5.97
N THR A 145 -1.72 -9.15 -6.06
CA THR A 145 -2.49 -10.33 -6.45
C THR A 145 -2.70 -11.19 -5.22
N VAL A 146 -3.97 -11.52 -4.94
CA VAL A 146 -4.36 -12.36 -3.82
C VAL A 146 -5.09 -13.61 -4.29
N LEU A 147 -4.88 -14.70 -3.57
CA LEU A 147 -5.72 -15.88 -3.58
C LEU A 147 -6.72 -15.80 -2.43
N ILE A 148 -8.00 -15.91 -2.74
CA ILE A 148 -9.10 -15.89 -1.78
C ILE A 148 -9.70 -17.30 -1.73
N GLU A 149 -9.66 -17.92 -0.56
CA GLU A 149 -10.28 -19.22 -0.31
C GLU A 149 -11.56 -19.01 0.50
N PHE A 150 -12.69 -19.51 0.00
CA PHE A 150 -14.01 -19.32 0.60
C PHE A 150 -14.40 -20.52 1.48
N GLN A 151 -15.32 -20.32 2.43
CA GLN A 151 -15.81 -21.40 3.31
C GLN A 151 -16.81 -22.35 2.62
N ASN A 152 -17.64 -21.85 1.68
CA ASN A 152 -18.86 -22.53 1.20
C ASN A 152 -18.71 -23.23 -0.16
N ASP A 153 -17.80 -24.18 -0.32
CA ASP A 153 -17.52 -24.94 -1.58
C ASP A 153 -17.26 -24.07 -2.84
N ARG A 154 -17.21 -22.74 -2.68
CA ARG A 154 -16.86 -21.80 -3.72
C ARG A 154 -15.39 -21.98 -4.06
N SER A 155 -15.10 -22.13 -5.34
CA SER A 155 -13.73 -22.35 -5.81
C SER A 155 -12.80 -21.19 -5.39
N PRO A 156 -11.57 -21.50 -4.96
CA PRO A 156 -10.56 -20.48 -4.72
C PRO A 156 -10.42 -19.55 -5.91
N THR A 157 -10.34 -18.25 -5.64
CA THR A 157 -10.38 -17.22 -6.68
C THR A 157 -9.15 -16.33 -6.57
N ARG A 158 -8.51 -16.05 -7.72
CA ARG A 158 -7.43 -15.06 -7.81
C ARG A 158 -8.01 -13.70 -8.18
N ARG A 159 -7.54 -12.66 -7.51
CA ARG A 159 -7.91 -11.27 -7.75
C ARG A 159 -6.69 -10.38 -7.73
N VAL A 160 -6.72 -9.34 -8.54
CA VAL A 160 -5.70 -8.29 -8.60
C VAL A 160 -6.33 -6.99 -8.11
N PHE A 161 -5.63 -6.29 -7.25
CA PHE A 161 -5.99 -4.96 -6.75
C PHE A 161 -4.85 -4.01 -7.05
N SER A 162 -5.20 -2.79 -7.44
CA SER A 162 -4.24 -1.71 -7.70
C SER A 162 -4.60 -0.54 -6.80
N PHE A 163 -3.63 -0.04 -6.06
CA PHE A 163 -3.74 1.09 -5.16
C PHE A 163 -2.87 2.20 -5.72
N ASP A 164 -3.52 3.28 -6.13
CA ASP A 164 -2.86 4.45 -6.66
C ASP A 164 -3.37 5.70 -5.93
N PRO A 165 -2.57 6.26 -5.00
CA PRO A 165 -2.83 7.51 -4.28
C PRO A 165 -3.40 8.65 -5.12
N GLU A 166 -2.95 8.79 -6.36
CA GLU A 166 -3.38 9.81 -7.30
C GLU A 166 -4.85 9.65 -7.73
N SER A 167 -5.33 8.41 -7.81
CA SER A 167 -6.67 8.09 -8.28
C SER A 167 -7.77 8.45 -7.26
N GLU A 168 -7.43 8.64 -5.99
CA GLU A 168 -8.36 9.18 -4.97
C GLU A 168 -8.47 10.71 -4.98
N VAL A 169 -7.60 11.39 -5.72
CA VAL A 169 -7.68 12.84 -5.95
C VAL A 169 -8.64 13.09 -7.13
N GLY A 170 -9.92 12.77 -6.96
CA GLY A 170 -10.95 12.94 -7.99
C GLY A 170 -11.26 14.41 -8.34
N THR A 171 -10.86 14.80 -9.57
CA THR A 171 -11.48 15.73 -10.55
C THR A 171 -12.11 17.06 -10.08
N GLY A 172 -11.49 18.19 -10.50
CA GLY A 172 -12.22 19.40 -10.92
C GLY A 172 -12.24 20.58 -9.94
N GLY A 173 -11.19 21.39 -9.95
CA GLY A 173 -11.34 22.83 -9.73
C GLY A 173 -11.25 23.51 -11.10
N ASP A 174 -12.32 24.20 -11.52
CA ASP A 174 -12.45 24.84 -12.83
C ASP A 174 -11.19 25.61 -13.26
N PRO A 175 -10.62 25.35 -14.45
CA PRO A 175 -9.72 26.32 -15.07
C PRO A 175 -10.53 27.57 -15.46
N PRO A 176 -9.92 28.78 -15.40
CA PRO A 176 -10.61 30.06 -15.54
C PRO A 176 -11.31 30.27 -16.88
#